data_AF-A0A845QKF1-F1
#
_entry.id   AF-A0A845QKF1-F1
#
_cell.length_a   1.000
_cell.length_b   1.000
_cell.length_c   1.000
_cell.angle_alpha   90.00
_cell.angle_beta   90.00
_cell.angle_gamma   90.00
#
_symmetry.space_group_name_H-M   'P 1'
#
loop_
_entity.id
_entity.type
_entity.pdbx_description
1 polymer ?
#
loop_
_entity_poly.entity_id
_entity_poly.type
_entity_poly.pdbx_seq_one_letter_code
_entity_poly.pdbx_strand_id
1 'polypeptide(L)'
;MNIIVDRISRVLVDFDTEVEYMRNGYPRLVNKDIAFVADDIEVFTGVDIPENVVAGKYCYTEEDGFYLNPDYEEPNPYGLTDEQYNEIVDSVIAQVQEGVING
;
A
#
# COMPACT_ATOMS: atom_id res chain seq x y z
N MET A 1 15.58 -2.53 9.35
CA MET A 1 15.05 -1.37 8.60
C MET A 1 14.42 -0.39 9.57
N ASN A 2 14.24 0.88 9.20
CA ASN A 2 13.40 1.83 9.93
C ASN A 2 12.09 2.01 9.16
N ILE A 3 10.96 1.92 9.82
CA ILE A 3 9.64 2.13 9.22
C ILE A 3 8.97 3.36 9.81
N ILE A 4 8.21 4.06 8.97
CA ILE A 4 7.35 5.19 9.32
C ILE A 4 5.92 4.70 9.23
N VAL A 5 5.19 4.79 10.33
CA VAL A 5 3.82 4.29 10.46
C VAL A 5 2.92 5.44 10.89
N ASP A 6 1.77 5.61 10.25
CA ASP A 6 0.78 6.59 10.67
C ASP A 6 0.24 6.23 12.06
N ARG A 7 0.19 7.19 12.99
CA ARG A 7 -0.19 6.91 14.38
C ARG A 7 -1.64 6.46 14.56
N ILE A 8 -2.54 6.88 13.67
CA ILE A 8 -3.98 6.67 13.84
C ILE A 8 -4.40 5.40 13.09
N SER A 9 -4.16 5.39 11.77
CA SER A 9 -4.54 4.30 10.87
C SER A 9 -3.60 3.09 10.93
N ARG A 10 -2.40 3.26 11.51
CA ARG A 10 -1.34 2.26 11.53
C ARG A 10 -0.80 1.87 10.17
N VAL A 11 -1.15 2.62 9.12
CA VAL A 11 -0.66 2.38 7.76
C VAL A 11 0.86 2.60 7.72
N LEU A 12 1.58 1.65 7.11
CA LEU A 12 2.97 1.82 6.75
C LEU A 12 3.06 2.92 5.70
N VAL A 13 3.61 4.06 6.10
CA VAL A 13 3.75 5.23 5.23
C VAL A 13 4.99 5.08 4.36
N ASP A 14 6.12 4.72 4.96
CA ASP A 14 7.36 4.50 4.22
C ASP A 14 8.39 3.75 5.10
N PHE A 15 9.54 3.40 4.53
CA PHE A 15 10.66 2.80 5.24
C PHE A 15 12.00 3.08 4.58
N ASP A 16 13.08 3.10 5.36
CA ASP A 16 14.45 3.31 4.89
C ASP A 16 15.47 2.69 5.84
N THR A 17 16.69 2.47 5.36
CA THR A 17 17.79 1.92 6.17
C THR A 17 18.32 2.93 7.17
N GLU A 18 18.11 4.22 6.92
CA GLU A 18 18.65 5.32 7.72
C GLU A 18 17.58 6.36 8.02
N VAL A 19 17.45 6.69 9.30
CA VAL A 19 16.54 7.73 9.81
C VAL A 19 17.33 8.69 10.69
N GLU A 20 17.16 9.98 10.47
CA GLU A 20 17.70 11.04 11.30
C GLU A 20 16.57 11.89 11.89
N TYR A 21 16.86 12.61 12.97
CA TYR A 21 15.93 13.58 13.55
C TYR A 21 16.44 14.99 13.33
N MET A 22 15.59 15.80 12.70
CA MET A 22 15.85 17.22 12.49
C MET A 22 15.83 17.99 13.82
N ARG A 23 16.31 19.25 13.81
CA ARG A 23 16.33 20.10 15.02
C ARG A 23 14.96 20.34 15.65
N ASN A 24 13.89 20.26 14.85
CA ASN A 24 12.50 20.36 15.31
C ASN A 24 11.92 19.01 15.78
N GLY A 25 12.73 17.94 15.84
CA GLY A 25 12.30 16.60 16.25
C GLY A 25 11.62 15.80 15.14
N TYR A 26 11.56 16.29 13.91
CA TYR A 26 10.91 15.57 12.81
C TYR A 26 11.83 14.46 12.30
N PRO A 27 11.35 13.22 12.20
CA PRO A 27 12.12 12.15 11.57
C PRO A 27 12.21 12.38 10.07
N ARG A 28 13.38 12.08 9.53
CA ARG A 28 13.72 12.17 8.12
C ARG A 28 14.34 10.86 7.66
N LEU A 29 13.80 10.29 6.59
CA LEU A 29 14.43 9.18 5.88
C LEU A 29 15.55 9.75 5.01
N VAL A 30 16.80 9.35 5.29
CA VAL A 30 17.99 10.04 4.75
C VAL A 30 18.13 9.81 3.26
N ASN A 31 17.98 8.57 2.78
CA ASN A 31 18.23 8.23 1.38
C ASN A 31 17.15 8.79 0.45
N LYS A 32 15.95 9.01 0.99
CA LYS A 32 14.80 9.55 0.25
C LYS A 32 14.69 11.06 0.34
N ASP A 33 15.38 11.70 1.28
CA ASP A 33 15.26 13.13 1.57
C ASP A 33 13.80 13.55 1.90
N ILE A 34 13.10 12.71 2.67
CA ILE A 34 11.70 12.95 3.06
C ILE A 34 11.62 13.07 4.58
N ALA A 35 11.00 14.15 5.07
CA ALA A 35 10.74 14.38 6.49
C ALA A 35 9.24 14.27 6.81
N PHE A 36 8.93 13.81 8.02
CA PHE A 36 7.57 13.57 8.48
C PHE A 36 7.26 14.39 9.72
N VAL A 37 6.00 14.80 9.88
CA VAL A 37 5.54 15.51 11.09
C VAL A 37 5.52 14.51 12.25
N ALA A 38 6.27 14.79 13.32
CA ALA A 38 6.46 13.85 14.42
C ALA A 38 5.16 13.45 15.16
N ASP A 39 4.17 14.34 15.14
CA ASP A 39 2.87 14.13 15.77
C ASP A 39 1.96 13.17 14.96
N ASP A 40 2.21 13.01 13.66
CA ASP A 40 1.38 12.20 12.76
C ASP A 40 1.90 10.75 12.65
N ILE A 41 3.18 10.54 12.92
CA ILE A 41 3.86 9.26 12.64
C ILE A 41 4.55 8.67 13.86
N GLU A 42 4.70 7.35 13.85
CA GLU A 42 5.52 6.56 14.74
C GLU A 42 6.69 5.94 13.96
N VAL A 43 7.89 5.96 14.55
CA VAL A 43 9.09 5.38 13.94
C VAL A 43 9.45 4.10 14.68
N PHE A 44 9.44 2.96 13.97
CA PHE A 44 9.96 1.70 14.50
C PHE A 44 11.30 1.40 13.84
N THR A 45 12.27 0.98 14.65
CA THR A 45 13.65 0.73 14.20
C THR A 45 14.00 -0.74 14.35
N GLY A 46 14.90 -1.25 13.50
CA GLY A 46 15.30 -2.66 13.55
C GLY A 46 14.24 -3.65 13.07
N VAL A 47 13.21 -3.18 12.35
CA VAL A 47 12.16 -4.03 11.80
C VAL A 47 12.67 -4.81 10.59
N ASP A 48 12.31 -6.09 10.52
CA ASP A 48 12.49 -6.94 9.34
C ASP A 48 11.27 -6.82 8.43
N ILE A 49 11.47 -6.46 7.16
CA ILE A 49 10.39 -6.18 6.21
C ILE A 49 10.32 -7.32 5.20
N PRO A 50 9.21 -8.08 5.15
CA PRO A 50 9.00 -9.10 4.13
C PRO A 50 9.02 -8.49 2.72
N GLU A 51 9.54 -9.24 1.73
CA GLU A 51 9.76 -8.74 0.35
C GLU A 51 8.50 -8.17 -0.34
N ASN A 52 7.32 -8.62 0.05
CA ASN A 52 6.04 -8.24 -0.54
C ASN A 52 5.31 -7.10 0.21
N VAL A 53 5.90 -6.57 1.27
CA VAL A 53 5.32 -5.45 2.01
C VAL A 53 5.56 -4.15 1.25
N VAL A 54 4.47 -3.45 0.96
CA VAL A 54 4.44 -2.18 0.23
C VAL A 54 3.77 -1.12 1.09
N ALA A 55 4.33 0.08 1.09
CA ALA A 55 3.73 1.25 1.74
C ALA A 55 2.29 1.50 1.24
N GLY A 56 1.42 1.98 2.12
CA GLY A 56 -0.01 2.21 1.85
C GLY A 56 -0.88 0.94 1.87
N LYS A 57 -0.34 -0.20 1.41
CA LYS A 57 -1.06 -1.48 1.38
C LYS A 57 -1.06 -2.22 2.72
N TYR A 58 -0.03 -2.03 3.51
CA TYR A 58 0.11 -2.71 4.80
C TYR A 58 0.06 -1.72 5.95
N CYS A 59 -0.44 -2.19 7.08
CA CYS A 59 -0.33 -1.56 8.39
C CYS A 59 0.73 -2.29 9.23
N TYR A 60 1.13 -1.68 10.34
CA TYR A 60 2.08 -2.28 11.28
C TYR A 60 1.80 -1.92 12.74
N THR A 61 1.92 -2.92 13.61
CA THR A 61 2.06 -2.77 15.08
C THR A 61 3.16 -3.72 15.56
N GLU A 62 3.76 -3.45 16.73
CA GLU A 62 4.73 -4.39 17.32
C GLU A 62 4.08 -5.73 17.72
N GLU A 63 2.78 -5.72 18.05
CA GLU A 63 2.01 -6.90 18.47
C GLU A 63 1.65 -7.80 17.28
N ASP A 64 1.13 -7.23 16.20
CA ASP A 64 0.60 -7.99 15.05
C ASP A 64 1.63 -8.15 13.92
N GLY A 65 2.70 -7.35 13.95
CA GLY A 65 3.60 -7.21 12.81
C GLY A 65 2.89 -6.53 11.63
N PHE A 66 3.24 -6.94 10.40
CA PHE A 66 2.60 -6.42 9.19
C PHE A 66 1.28 -7.11 8.90
N TYR A 67 0.23 -6.33 8.66
CA TYR A 67 -1.10 -6.82 8.25
C TYR A 67 -1.68 -5.96 7.14
N LEU A 68 -2.67 -6.47 6.41
CA LEU A 68 -3.29 -5.75 5.29
C LEU A 68 -4.05 -4.54 5.81
N ASN A 69 -3.85 -3.38 5.18
CA ASN A 69 -4.64 -2.19 5.44
C ASN A 69 -6.10 -2.47 5.00
N PRO A 70 -7.10 -2.39 5.91
CA PRO A 70 -8.50 -2.66 5.58
C PRO A 70 -9.09 -1.68 4.56
N ASP A 71 -8.51 -0.48 4.46
CA ASP A 71 -8.96 0.58 3.54
C ASP A 71 -8.16 0.58 2.23
N TYR A 72 -7.28 -0.40 2.02
CA TYR A 72 -6.51 -0.48 0.79
C TYR A 72 -7.35 -1.10 -0.34
N GLU A 73 -7.58 -0.31 -1.37
CA GLU A 73 -8.15 -0.76 -2.64
C GLU A 73 -7.02 -1.06 -3.63
N GLU A 74 -7.01 -2.27 -4.18
CA GLU A 74 -6.06 -2.61 -5.23
C GLU A 74 -6.28 -1.69 -6.44
N PRO A 75 -5.25 -0.96 -6.90
CA PRO A 75 -5.38 -0.12 -8.09
C PRO A 75 -5.72 -1.01 -9.29
N ASN A 76 -6.70 -0.59 -10.09
CA ASN A 76 -7.06 -1.33 -11.30
C ASN A 76 -5.84 -1.43 -12.24
N PRO A 77 -5.25 -2.62 -12.43
CA PRO A 77 -3.99 -2.76 -13.17
C PRO A 77 -4.14 -2.43 -14.66
N TYR A 78 -5.36 -2.40 -15.18
CA TYR A 78 -5.66 -2.11 -16.58
C TYR A 78 -6.17 -0.69 -16.81
N GLY A 79 -6.34 0.10 -15.73
CA GLY A 79 -6.89 1.46 -15.80
C GLY A 79 -8.29 1.51 -16.41
N LEU A 80 -9.03 0.40 -16.37
CA LEU A 80 -10.38 0.34 -16.91
C LEU A 80 -11.34 1.03 -15.94
N THR A 81 -12.32 1.74 -16.49
CA THR A 81 -13.49 2.12 -15.69
C THR A 81 -14.35 0.88 -15.44
N ASP A 82 -15.22 0.94 -14.43
CA ASP A 82 -16.21 -0.12 -14.18
C ASP A 82 -17.08 -0.38 -15.41
N GLU A 83 -17.42 0.68 -16.15
CA GLU A 83 -18.16 0.61 -17.41
C GLU A 83 -17.40 -0.20 -18.47
N GLN A 84 -16.12 0.11 -18.70
CA GLN A 84 -15.28 -0.61 -19.66
C GLN A 84 -15.09 -2.08 -19.27
N TYR A 85 -14.95 -2.37 -17.96
CA TYR A 85 -14.86 -3.74 -17.48
C TYR A 85 -16.15 -4.52 -17.76
N ASN A 86 -17.30 -3.93 -17.43
CA ASN A 86 -18.60 -4.56 -17.63
C ASN A 86 -18.91 -4.78 -19.12
N GLU A 87 -18.58 -3.83 -19.99
CA GLU A 87 -18.74 -4.00 -21.45
C GLU A 87 -17.91 -5.17 -21.99
N ILE A 88 -16.67 -5.33 -21.51
CA ILE A 88 -15.82 -6.46 -21.90
C ILE A 88 -16.43 -7.78 -21.42
N VAL A 89 -16.89 -7.83 -20.16
CA VAL A 89 -17.53 -9.04 -19.59
C VAL A 89 -18.78 -9.42 -20.37
N ASP A 90 -19.68 -8.46 -20.63
CA ASP A 90 -20.92 -8.69 -21.37
C ASP A 90 -20.64 -9.15 -22.81
N SER A 91 -19.66 -8.54 -23.48
CA SER A 91 -19.23 -8.93 -24.82
C SER A 91 -18.66 -10.36 -24.85
N VAL A 92 -17.81 -10.71 -23.89
CA VAL A 92 -17.22 -12.06 -23.81
C VAL A 92 -18.30 -13.10 -23.51
N ILE A 93 -19.23 -12.81 -22.59
CA ILE A 93 -20.36 -13.70 -22.30
C ILE A 93 -21.20 -13.93 -23.55
N ALA A 94 -21.54 -12.86 -24.30
CA ALA A 94 -22.31 -12.98 -25.53
C ALA A 94 -21.60 -13.86 -26.58
N GLN A 95 -20.30 -13.66 -26.79
CA GLN A 95 -19.51 -14.47 -27.73
C GLN A 95 -19.45 -15.96 -27.32
N VAL A 96 -19.28 -16.24 -26.02
CA VAL A 96 -19.28 -17.61 -25.51
C VAL A 96 -20.66 -18.26 -25.70
N GLN A 97 -21.74 -17.52 -25.44
CA GLN A 97 -23.10 -18.03 -25.65
C GLN A 97 -23.38 -18.34 -27.11
N GLU A 98 -22.99 -17.46 -28.05
CA GLU A 98 -23.12 -17.73 -29.48
C GLU A 98 -22.31 -18.95 -29.93
N GLY A 99 -21.09 -19.11 -29.41
CA GLY A 99 -20.24 -20.27 -29.70
C GLY A 99 -20.81 -21.60 -29.19
N VAL A 100 -21.49 -21.60 -28.04
CA VAL A 100 -22.17 -22.80 -27.50
C VAL A 100 -23.44 -23.13 -28.30
N ILE A 101 -24.18 -22.12 -28.76
CA ILE A 101 -25.41 -22.33 -29.54
C ILE A 101 -25.10 -22.89 -30.94
N ASN A 102 -23.99 -22.46 -31.54
CA ASN A 102 -23.60 -22.82 -32.90
C ASN A 102 -22.57 -23.97 -32.99
N GLY A 103 -22.21 -24.59 -31.87
CA GLY A 103 -21.20 -25.65 -31.74
C GLY A 103 -21.75 -27.07 -31.68
#